data_AF-A0A1N7LYK2-F1
#
_entry.id   AF-A0A1N7LYK2-F1
#
_cell.length_a   1.000
_cell.length_b   1.000
_cell.length_c   1.000
_cell.angle_alpha   90.00
_cell.angle_beta   90.00
_cell.angle_gamma   90.00
#
_symmetry.space_group_name_H-M   'P 1'
#
loop_
_entity.id
_entity.type
_entity.pdbx_description
1 polymer ?
#
loop_
_entity_poly.entity_id
_entity_poly.type
_entity_poly.pdbx_seq_one_letter_code
_entity_poly.pdbx_strand_id
1 'polypeptide(L)'
;MALTLDMMDGLAVYGPAIGEALPGVVIVHGSEGPAAGWSHRFAAILAAHGMLAAPWAYGAGDLWHAGPIADVPLPELIAAGHILARHPRCRGVGVFGWSFGGGLVLIASALQGAEGPFKAVASHAGADFVTQAFDPANFLSGEHRRRPGPEAPRALVWPGEEAALAPGTPLPLDRLRVPVFLSVGDADPVWPHEQTLNIAATLRAQGKAVDLMIGKDQGHGYDFDHEPELWARLLAFFGEHL
;
A
#
# COMPACT_ATOMS: atom_id res chain seq x y z
N MET A 1 -12.59 21.68 7.17
CA MET A 1 -13.14 20.65 8.08
C MET A 1 -12.13 20.42 9.18
N ALA A 2 -12.52 20.31 10.46
CA ALA A 2 -11.56 19.98 11.52
C ALA A 2 -11.18 18.50 11.43
N LEU A 3 -9.93 18.16 11.79
CA LEU A 3 -9.41 16.79 11.82
C LEU A 3 -9.27 16.30 13.27
N THR A 4 -9.39 15.00 13.47
CA THR A 4 -9.06 14.28 14.71
C THR A 4 -7.84 13.39 14.50
N LEU A 5 -7.13 13.12 15.60
CA LEU A 5 -6.08 12.13 15.68
C LEU A 5 -6.37 11.27 16.91
N ASP A 6 -6.87 10.07 16.68
CA ASP A 6 -7.22 9.10 17.70
C ASP A 6 -6.11 8.03 17.81
N MET A 7 -5.79 7.59 19.02
CA MET A 7 -4.84 6.49 19.23
C MET A 7 -5.62 5.23 19.62
N MET A 8 -5.49 4.17 18.81
CA MET A 8 -6.18 2.90 18.99
C MET A 8 -5.18 1.76 19.05
N ASP A 9 -4.97 1.17 20.23
CA ASP A 9 -4.05 0.04 20.42
C ASP A 9 -2.66 0.27 19.77
N GLY A 10 -2.15 1.50 19.88
CA GLY A 10 -0.87 1.93 19.30
C GLY A 10 -0.94 2.40 17.84
N LEU A 11 -2.07 2.26 17.16
CA LEU A 11 -2.31 2.76 15.81
C LEU A 11 -2.84 4.19 15.84
N ALA A 12 -2.19 5.10 15.14
CA ALA A 12 -2.69 6.45 14.92
C ALA A 12 -3.79 6.44 13.85
N VAL A 13 -4.94 7.04 14.14
CA VAL A 13 -6.09 7.13 13.22
C VAL A 13 -6.44 8.61 13.00
N TYR A 14 -6.20 9.08 11.79
CA TYR A 14 -6.61 10.39 11.32
C TYR A 14 -8.06 10.30 10.87
N GLY A 15 -8.86 11.33 11.16
CA GLY A 15 -10.23 11.36 10.69
C GLY A 15 -10.82 12.77 10.62
N PRO A 16 -11.97 12.94 9.96
CA PRO A 16 -12.75 14.15 10.11
C PRO A 16 -13.32 14.26 11.54
N ALA A 17 -13.50 15.47 12.03
CA ALA A 17 -14.14 15.74 13.33
C ALA A 17 -15.64 15.41 13.37
N ILE A 18 -16.27 15.21 12.21
CA ILE A 18 -17.70 14.91 12.07
C ILE A 18 -17.91 13.72 11.11
N GLY A 19 -19.13 13.17 11.13
CA GLY A 19 -19.53 12.00 10.35
C GLY A 19 -19.52 10.73 11.20
N GLU A 20 -20.48 9.81 10.96
CA GLU A 20 -20.75 8.65 11.83
C GLU A 20 -20.42 7.30 11.18
N ALA A 21 -20.39 7.22 9.85
CA ALA A 21 -20.06 6.01 9.10
C ALA A 21 -19.09 6.36 7.97
N LEU A 22 -17.81 6.15 8.23
CA LEU A 22 -16.70 6.60 7.40
C LEU A 22 -15.92 5.40 6.85
N PRO A 23 -15.52 5.41 5.56
CA PRO A 23 -14.57 4.44 5.04
C PRO A 23 -13.23 4.58 5.79
N GLY A 24 -12.62 3.45 6.15
CA GLY A 24 -11.31 3.39 6.80
C GLY A 24 -10.24 2.91 5.83
N VAL A 25 -9.05 3.52 5.84
CA VAL A 25 -7.92 3.13 5.00
C VAL A 25 -6.67 2.97 5.86
N VAL A 26 -6.06 1.78 5.84
CA VAL A 26 -4.69 1.61 6.36
C VAL A 26 -3.71 2.01 5.27
N ILE A 27 -2.75 2.88 5.59
CA ILE A 27 -1.78 3.42 4.63
C ILE A 27 -0.41 2.81 4.90
N VAL A 28 0.18 2.23 3.87
CA VAL A 28 1.48 1.56 3.91
C VAL A 28 2.47 2.39 3.09
N HIS A 29 3.48 2.92 3.78
CA HIS A 29 4.55 3.70 3.17
C HIS A 29 5.43 2.86 2.23
N GLY A 30 6.25 3.50 1.42
CA GLY A 30 7.26 2.86 0.58
C GLY A 30 8.61 2.68 1.29
N SER A 31 9.69 2.71 0.52
CA SER A 31 11.05 2.53 1.03
C SER A 31 11.61 3.75 1.78
N GLU A 32 10.89 4.88 1.80
CA GLU A 32 11.25 6.06 2.59
C GLU A 32 11.32 5.81 4.10
N GLY A 33 10.66 4.74 4.57
CA GLY A 33 10.66 4.32 5.95
C GLY A 33 9.61 5.02 6.82
N PRO A 34 9.48 4.57 8.08
CA PRO A 34 8.33 4.88 8.93
C PRO A 34 8.28 6.34 9.41
N ALA A 35 9.45 7.00 9.48
CA ALA A 35 9.58 8.37 10.01
C ALA A 35 9.60 9.46 8.92
N ALA A 36 9.49 9.10 7.64
CA ALA A 36 9.55 10.05 6.54
C ALA A 36 8.28 10.92 6.39
N GLY A 37 7.20 10.57 7.09
CA GLY A 37 5.97 11.38 7.15
C GLY A 37 5.05 11.28 5.93
N TRP A 38 5.42 10.55 4.87
CA TRP A 38 4.60 10.39 3.67
C TRP A 38 3.26 9.71 3.94
N SER A 39 3.26 8.58 4.66
CA SER A 39 2.02 7.91 5.06
C SER A 39 1.11 8.80 5.93
N HIS A 40 1.71 9.65 6.78
CA HIS A 40 0.97 10.63 7.57
C HIS A 40 0.38 11.76 6.72
N ARG A 41 1.11 12.26 5.70
CA ARG A 41 0.59 13.21 4.72
C ARG A 41 -0.62 12.62 3.99
N PHE A 42 -0.51 11.39 3.51
CA PHE A 42 -1.60 10.68 2.85
C PHE A 42 -2.80 10.49 3.78
N ALA A 43 -2.54 10.18 5.07
CA ALA A 43 -3.59 10.05 6.07
C ALA A 43 -4.34 11.36 6.28
N ALA A 44 -3.62 12.48 6.37
CA ALA A 44 -4.22 13.81 6.49
C ALA A 44 -5.06 14.19 5.26
N ILE A 45 -4.60 13.85 4.05
CA ILE A 45 -5.34 14.09 2.80
C ILE A 45 -6.65 13.29 2.80
N LEU A 46 -6.60 11.98 3.06
CA LEU A 46 -7.80 11.13 3.11
C LEU A 46 -8.76 11.57 4.22
N ALA A 47 -8.24 11.92 5.39
CA ALA A 47 -9.05 12.41 6.50
C ALA A 47 -9.75 13.74 6.20
N ALA A 48 -9.06 14.66 5.50
CA ALA A 48 -9.66 15.91 5.03
C ALA A 48 -10.81 15.70 4.02
N HIS A 49 -10.88 14.52 3.40
CA HIS A 49 -11.90 14.13 2.43
C HIS A 49 -12.90 13.09 2.99
N GLY A 50 -13.01 12.98 4.32
CA GLY A 50 -14.08 12.21 4.94
C GLY A 50 -13.78 10.71 5.12
N MET A 51 -12.51 10.33 5.19
CA MET A 51 -12.11 8.95 5.51
C MET A 51 -11.46 8.87 6.90
N LEU A 52 -11.51 7.71 7.53
CA LEU A 52 -10.56 7.37 8.60
C LEU A 52 -9.29 6.84 7.94
N ALA A 53 -8.12 7.31 8.36
CA ALA A 53 -6.86 6.93 7.72
C ALA A 53 -5.80 6.62 8.77
N ALA A 54 -5.25 5.41 8.71
CA ALA A 54 -4.31 4.91 9.69
C ALA A 54 -2.97 4.57 9.03
N PRO A 55 -1.93 5.40 9.17
CA PRO A 55 -0.60 5.03 8.71
C PRO A 55 -0.08 3.84 9.54
N TRP A 56 0.34 2.78 8.85
CA TRP A 56 1.02 1.64 9.45
C TRP A 56 2.52 1.74 9.14
N ALA A 57 3.31 1.83 10.20
CA ALA A 57 4.76 1.97 10.15
C ALA A 57 5.43 0.59 10.21
N TYR A 58 6.43 0.37 9.36
CA TYR A 58 7.21 -0.87 9.33
C TYR A 58 8.67 -0.59 8.92
N GLY A 59 9.55 -1.56 9.16
CA GLY A 59 10.98 -1.41 8.93
C GLY A 59 11.66 -0.49 9.96
N ALA A 60 12.89 -0.10 9.65
CA ALA A 60 13.70 0.79 10.49
C ALA A 60 13.90 2.16 9.83
N GLY A 61 14.44 3.11 10.59
CA GLY A 61 14.74 4.46 10.12
C GLY A 61 14.40 5.50 11.17
N ASP A 62 14.85 6.72 10.93
CA ASP A 62 14.56 7.88 11.76
C ASP A 62 14.09 9.07 10.90
N LEU A 63 13.89 10.22 11.52
CA LEU A 63 13.41 11.43 10.85
C LEU A 63 14.33 11.90 9.71
N TRP A 64 15.60 11.50 9.73
CA TRP A 64 16.63 12.00 8.83
C TRP A 64 17.04 10.96 7.79
N HIS A 65 16.92 9.67 8.10
CA HIS A 65 17.36 8.59 7.23
C HIS A 65 16.34 7.46 7.16
N ALA A 66 16.06 7.04 5.92
CA ALA A 66 15.43 5.74 5.68
C ALA A 66 16.34 4.65 6.27
N GLY A 67 15.74 3.67 6.96
CA GLY A 67 16.44 2.48 7.41
C GLY A 67 16.11 1.26 6.54
N PRO A 68 16.72 0.11 6.83
CA PRO A 68 16.43 -1.11 6.12
C PRO A 68 14.99 -1.58 6.36
N ILE A 69 14.44 -2.26 5.36
CA ILE A 69 13.17 -2.98 5.44
C ILE A 69 13.47 -4.43 5.12
N ALA A 70 13.41 -5.29 6.14
CA ALA A 70 13.63 -6.72 6.04
C ALA A 70 12.66 -7.45 6.96
N ASP A 71 12.30 -8.67 6.59
CA ASP A 71 11.48 -9.58 7.40
C ASP A 71 10.21 -8.95 7.99
N VAL A 72 9.51 -8.14 7.20
CA VAL A 72 8.30 -7.43 7.64
C VAL A 72 7.18 -8.44 7.89
N PRO A 73 6.64 -8.52 9.11
CA PRO A 73 5.58 -9.46 9.47
C PRO A 73 4.23 -8.98 8.95
N LEU A 74 3.83 -9.48 7.79
CA LEU A 74 2.54 -9.13 7.16
C LEU A 74 1.30 -9.35 8.04
N PRO A 75 1.25 -10.34 8.96
CA PRO A 75 0.13 -10.45 9.92
C PRO A 75 -0.08 -9.20 10.79
N GLU A 76 0.95 -8.38 11.03
CA GLU A 76 0.79 -7.13 11.79
C GLU A 76 0.05 -6.05 11.00
N LEU A 77 0.21 -6.01 9.68
CA LEU A 77 -0.63 -5.16 8.82
C LEU A 77 -2.09 -5.60 8.87
N ILE A 78 -2.36 -6.91 8.92
CA ILE A 78 -3.70 -7.45 9.11
C ILE A 78 -4.28 -7.04 10.46
N ALA A 79 -3.47 -7.11 11.53
CA ALA A 79 -3.86 -6.64 12.85
C ALA A 79 -4.22 -5.14 12.85
N ALA A 80 -3.44 -4.29 12.16
CA ALA A 80 -3.76 -2.87 12.00
C ALA A 80 -5.11 -2.64 11.30
N GLY A 81 -5.43 -3.44 10.28
CA GLY A 81 -6.75 -3.42 9.64
C GLY A 81 -7.89 -3.77 10.61
N HIS A 82 -7.72 -4.79 11.46
CA HIS A 82 -8.70 -5.13 12.49
C HIS A 82 -8.83 -4.06 13.59
N ILE A 83 -7.74 -3.39 13.95
CA ILE A 83 -7.77 -2.26 14.89
C ILE A 83 -8.60 -1.13 14.30
N LEU A 84 -8.34 -0.73 13.05
CA LEU A 84 -9.10 0.33 12.39
C LEU A 84 -10.59 -0.04 12.23
N ALA A 85 -10.89 -1.30 11.91
CA ALA A 85 -12.27 -1.79 11.79
C ALA A 85 -13.08 -1.68 13.08
N ARG A 86 -12.43 -1.65 14.26
CA ARG A 86 -13.09 -1.45 15.56
C ARG A 86 -13.36 0.02 15.88
N HIS A 87 -12.88 0.96 15.08
CA HIS A 87 -13.16 2.37 15.32
C HIS A 87 -14.68 2.60 15.22
N PRO A 88 -15.33 3.27 16.20
CA PRO A 88 -16.80 3.35 16.26
C PRO A 88 -17.47 3.94 15.02
N ARG A 89 -16.72 4.76 14.27
CA ARG A 89 -17.18 5.41 13.04
C ARG A 89 -16.73 4.70 11.75
N CYS A 90 -16.01 3.59 11.83
CA CYS A 90 -15.52 2.88 10.64
C CYS A 90 -16.61 1.95 10.10
N ARG A 91 -16.95 2.09 8.81
CA ARG A 91 -17.95 1.23 8.14
C ARG A 91 -17.35 0.08 7.32
N GLY A 92 -16.05 0.16 7.03
CA GLY A 92 -15.31 -0.80 6.22
C GLY A 92 -13.86 -0.37 6.10
N VAL A 93 -12.94 -1.32 5.92
CA VAL A 93 -11.50 -1.04 5.85
C VAL A 93 -10.94 -1.44 4.49
N GLY A 94 -10.25 -0.51 3.83
CA GLY A 94 -9.38 -0.76 2.70
C GLY A 94 -7.91 -0.59 3.09
N VAL A 95 -7.02 -0.89 2.17
CA VAL A 95 -5.58 -0.68 2.36
C VAL A 95 -4.98 -0.02 1.12
N PHE A 96 -4.12 0.97 1.33
CA PHE A 96 -3.43 1.70 0.29
C PHE A 96 -1.92 1.62 0.50
N GLY A 97 -1.18 1.23 -0.53
CA GLY A 97 0.27 1.11 -0.49
C GLY A 97 0.96 1.94 -1.57
N TRP A 98 2.09 2.54 -1.21
CA TRP A 98 2.94 3.32 -2.12
C TRP A 98 4.27 2.63 -2.36
N SER A 99 4.73 2.56 -3.62
CA SER A 99 6.04 2.01 -3.99
C SER A 99 6.24 0.57 -3.47
N PHE A 100 7.26 0.34 -2.62
CA PHE A 100 7.45 -0.92 -1.90
C PHE A 100 6.18 -1.37 -1.16
N GLY A 101 5.49 -0.43 -0.50
CA GLY A 101 4.21 -0.65 0.15
C GLY A 101 3.10 -1.06 -0.84
N GLY A 102 3.17 -0.59 -2.09
CA GLY A 102 2.23 -0.94 -3.16
C GLY A 102 2.24 -2.43 -3.52
N GLY A 103 3.43 -3.06 -3.55
CA GLY A 103 3.52 -4.52 -3.71
C GLY A 103 3.08 -5.25 -2.44
N LEU A 104 3.51 -4.75 -1.27
CA LEU A 104 3.20 -5.31 0.04
C LEU A 104 1.70 -5.45 0.28
N VAL A 105 0.91 -4.41 0.00
CA VAL A 105 -0.55 -4.42 0.26
C VAL A 105 -1.30 -5.40 -0.64
N LEU A 106 -0.83 -5.62 -1.88
CA LEU A 106 -1.40 -6.64 -2.77
C LEU A 106 -1.16 -8.04 -2.21
N ILE A 107 0.05 -8.30 -1.72
CA ILE A 107 0.41 -9.58 -1.08
C ILE A 107 -0.42 -9.79 0.18
N ALA A 108 -0.44 -8.82 1.11
CA ALA A 108 -1.20 -8.94 2.35
C ALA A 108 -2.70 -9.17 2.08
N SER A 109 -3.27 -8.44 1.12
CA SER A 109 -4.69 -8.59 0.73
C SER A 109 -4.99 -9.94 0.06
N ALA A 110 -4.00 -10.58 -0.56
CA ALA A 110 -4.12 -11.92 -1.12
C ALA A 110 -3.98 -13.03 -0.04
N LEU A 111 -3.18 -12.79 1.00
CA LEU A 111 -2.91 -13.75 2.07
C LEU A 111 -3.91 -13.69 3.24
N GLN A 112 -4.59 -12.56 3.46
CA GLN A 112 -5.47 -12.33 4.61
C GLN A 112 -6.63 -13.34 4.78
N GLY A 113 -6.98 -14.11 3.74
CA GLY A 113 -8.09 -15.06 3.78
C GLY A 113 -9.48 -14.39 3.90
N ALA A 114 -10.52 -15.19 4.12
CA ALA A 114 -11.91 -14.71 4.16
C ALA A 114 -12.22 -13.85 5.40
N GLU A 115 -11.50 -14.08 6.50
CA GLU A 115 -11.66 -13.35 7.77
C GLU A 115 -10.87 -12.02 7.80
N GLY A 116 -10.11 -11.74 6.74
CA GLY A 116 -9.31 -10.53 6.62
C GLY A 116 -10.12 -9.23 6.67
N PRO A 117 -9.53 -8.14 7.21
CA PRO A 117 -10.21 -6.87 7.40
C PRO A 117 -10.39 -6.10 6.11
N PHE A 118 -9.51 -6.28 5.13
CA PHE A 118 -9.49 -5.44 3.94
C PHE A 118 -10.57 -5.87 2.95
N LYS A 119 -11.42 -4.92 2.57
CA LYS A 119 -12.51 -5.08 1.59
C LYS A 119 -12.18 -4.47 0.23
N ALA A 120 -11.13 -3.66 0.14
CA ALA A 120 -10.59 -3.09 -1.09
C ALA A 120 -9.09 -2.83 -0.94
N VAL A 121 -8.32 -2.95 -2.04
CA VAL A 121 -6.89 -2.66 -2.05
C VAL A 121 -6.53 -1.67 -3.15
N ALA A 122 -5.70 -0.69 -2.82
CA ALA A 122 -5.13 0.25 -3.77
C ALA A 122 -3.60 0.19 -3.73
N SER A 123 -2.98 0.16 -4.91
CA SER A 123 -1.52 0.12 -5.08
C SER A 123 -1.07 1.24 -6.01
N HIS A 124 -0.12 2.06 -5.54
CA HIS A 124 0.57 3.05 -6.36
C HIS A 124 2.02 2.61 -6.59
N ALA A 125 2.43 2.51 -7.85
CA ALA A 125 3.79 2.19 -8.27
C ALA A 125 4.38 0.94 -7.57
N GLY A 126 3.57 -0.12 -7.42
CA GLY A 126 4.01 -1.38 -6.82
C GLY A 126 4.68 -2.32 -7.83
N ALA A 127 5.64 -3.12 -7.36
CA ALA A 127 6.31 -4.09 -8.21
C ALA A 127 5.45 -5.33 -8.51
N ASP A 128 5.64 -5.96 -9.68
CA ASP A 128 4.89 -7.16 -10.11
C ASP A 128 5.45 -8.50 -9.58
N PHE A 129 6.37 -8.42 -8.62
CA PHE A 129 7.02 -9.54 -7.97
C PHE A 129 7.27 -9.27 -6.49
N VAL A 130 7.50 -10.32 -5.72
CA VAL A 130 7.94 -10.20 -4.32
C VAL A 130 9.36 -9.63 -4.29
N THR A 131 9.52 -8.43 -3.75
CA THR A 131 10.81 -7.75 -3.67
C THR A 131 11.73 -8.40 -2.64
N GLN A 132 13.03 -8.17 -2.79
CA GLN A 132 14.01 -8.42 -1.73
C GLN A 132 13.92 -7.35 -0.64
N ALA A 133 14.57 -7.60 0.49
CA ALA A 133 14.77 -6.59 1.53
C ALA A 133 15.32 -5.29 0.92
N PHE A 134 14.81 -4.17 1.42
CA PHE A 134 15.32 -2.87 1.04
C PHE A 134 16.46 -2.47 1.96
N ASP A 135 17.56 -2.05 1.35
CA ASP A 135 18.66 -1.35 2.00
C ASP A 135 18.80 0.02 1.30
N PRO A 136 18.76 1.15 2.03
CA PRO A 136 19.01 2.48 1.47
C PRO A 136 20.29 2.56 0.62
N ALA A 137 21.34 1.80 0.97
CA ALA A 137 22.57 1.74 0.18
C ALA A 137 22.34 1.14 -1.22
N ASN A 138 21.45 0.15 -1.35
CA ASN A 138 21.08 -0.49 -2.62
C ASN A 138 20.15 0.39 -3.47
N PHE A 139 19.53 1.41 -2.87
CA PHE A 139 18.75 2.37 -3.64
C PHE A 139 19.64 3.18 -4.57
N LEU A 140 20.79 3.64 -4.06
CA LEU A 140 21.76 4.45 -4.80
C LEU A 140 22.40 3.70 -5.97
N SER A 141 22.58 2.38 -5.85
CA SER A 141 23.12 1.54 -6.93
C SER A 141 22.07 1.19 -8.01
N GLY A 142 20.78 1.44 -7.76
CA GLY A 142 19.69 1.06 -8.65
C GLY A 142 19.34 -0.44 -8.64
N GLU A 143 19.98 -1.23 -7.77
CA GLU A 143 19.78 -2.69 -7.72
C GLU A 143 18.36 -3.09 -7.31
N HIS A 144 17.69 -2.24 -6.52
CA HIS A 144 16.29 -2.43 -6.12
C HIS A 144 15.32 -2.63 -7.30
N ARG A 145 15.64 -2.10 -8.49
CA ARG A 145 14.78 -2.16 -9.68
C ARG A 145 14.82 -3.52 -10.39
N ARG A 146 15.84 -4.34 -10.11
CA ARG A 146 16.00 -5.65 -10.74
C ARG A 146 15.19 -6.67 -9.98
N ARG A 147 14.57 -7.61 -10.71
CA ARG A 147 13.96 -8.78 -10.10
C ARG A 147 15.06 -9.57 -9.37
N PRO A 148 14.97 -9.77 -8.05
CA PRO A 148 16.00 -10.44 -7.28
C PRO A 148 15.99 -11.95 -7.53
N GLY A 149 17.11 -12.60 -7.23
CA GLY A 149 17.20 -14.06 -7.19
C GLY A 149 16.67 -14.63 -5.86
N PRO A 150 16.44 -15.95 -5.79
CA PRO A 150 15.83 -16.59 -4.62
C PRO A 150 16.69 -16.52 -3.34
N GLU A 151 18.01 -16.34 -3.50
CA GLU A 151 18.97 -16.19 -2.38
C GLU A 151 19.00 -14.76 -1.79
N ALA A 152 18.26 -13.82 -2.39
CA ALA A 152 18.24 -12.46 -1.89
C ALA A 152 17.59 -12.39 -0.49
N PRO A 153 17.98 -11.42 0.35
CA PRO A 153 17.36 -11.23 1.65
C PRO A 153 15.86 -10.97 1.53
N ARG A 154 15.08 -11.46 2.49
CA ARG A 154 13.61 -11.40 2.43
C ARG A 154 13.09 -10.04 2.88
N ALA A 155 12.17 -9.49 2.10
CA ALA A 155 11.42 -8.30 2.48
C ALA A 155 10.30 -8.61 3.48
N LEU A 156 9.57 -9.70 3.23
CA LEU A 156 8.26 -9.97 3.83
C LEU A 156 8.23 -11.38 4.40
N VAL A 157 7.57 -11.53 5.54
CA VAL A 157 7.35 -12.82 6.19
C VAL A 157 5.88 -13.03 6.53
N TRP A 158 5.43 -14.25 6.30
CA TRP A 158 4.12 -14.76 6.72
C TRP A 158 4.31 -16.26 7.03
N PRO A 159 3.98 -16.75 8.23
CA PRO A 159 4.21 -18.14 8.61
C PRO A 159 3.54 -19.14 7.65
N GLY A 160 4.33 -20.04 7.07
CA GLY A 160 3.85 -21.04 6.11
C GLY A 160 3.75 -20.57 4.65
N GLU A 161 4.16 -19.33 4.36
CA GLU A 161 4.19 -18.76 3.00
C GLU A 161 5.62 -18.43 2.55
N GLU A 162 6.64 -19.03 3.17
CA GLU A 162 8.05 -18.70 2.96
C GLU A 162 8.44 -18.85 1.48
N ALA A 163 7.98 -19.93 0.84
CA ALA A 163 8.24 -20.18 -0.58
C ALA A 163 7.49 -19.19 -1.50
N ALA A 164 6.24 -18.85 -1.18
CA ALA A 164 5.44 -17.90 -1.96
C ALA A 164 6.01 -16.48 -1.87
N LEU A 165 6.60 -16.14 -0.72
CA LEU A 165 7.21 -14.87 -0.40
C LEU A 165 8.74 -14.85 -0.59
N ALA A 166 9.31 -15.81 -1.32
CA ALA A 166 10.71 -15.75 -1.68
C ALA A 166 10.96 -14.60 -2.68
N PRO A 167 12.06 -13.83 -2.58
CA PRO A 167 12.31 -12.74 -3.51
C PRO A 167 12.33 -13.21 -4.98
N GLY A 168 11.70 -12.42 -5.85
CA GLY A 168 11.63 -12.64 -7.29
C GLY A 168 10.46 -13.51 -7.75
N THR A 169 9.71 -14.13 -6.83
CA THR A 169 8.48 -14.86 -7.15
C THR A 169 7.38 -13.91 -7.63
N PRO A 170 6.46 -14.37 -8.50
CA PRO A 170 5.26 -13.59 -8.83
C PRO A 170 4.42 -13.29 -7.58
N LEU A 171 3.71 -12.17 -7.60
CA LEU A 171 2.71 -11.87 -6.57
C LEU A 171 1.59 -12.94 -6.57
N PRO A 172 1.03 -13.31 -5.40
CA PRO A 172 -0.04 -14.30 -5.28
C PRO A 172 -1.42 -13.74 -5.69
N LEU A 173 -1.51 -13.14 -6.89
CA LEU A 173 -2.70 -12.40 -7.36
C LEU A 173 -3.93 -13.28 -7.57
N ASP A 174 -3.74 -14.58 -7.81
CA ASP A 174 -4.82 -15.58 -7.91
C ASP A 174 -5.62 -15.73 -6.60
N ARG A 175 -4.98 -15.42 -5.46
CA ARG A 175 -5.59 -15.46 -4.13
C ARG A 175 -6.28 -14.16 -3.76
N LEU A 176 -6.05 -13.05 -4.48
CA LEU A 176 -6.64 -11.75 -4.18
C LEU A 176 -8.15 -11.75 -4.44
N ARG A 177 -8.99 -11.48 -3.44
CA ARG A 177 -10.47 -11.59 -3.56
C ARG A 177 -11.23 -10.25 -3.50
N VAL A 178 -10.53 -9.14 -3.33
CA VAL A 178 -11.12 -7.82 -3.15
C VAL A 178 -10.97 -6.96 -4.42
N PRO A 179 -11.79 -5.91 -4.61
CA PRO A 179 -11.58 -4.91 -5.66
C PRO A 179 -10.19 -4.29 -5.58
N VAL A 180 -9.64 -3.94 -6.75
CA VAL A 180 -8.26 -3.46 -6.89
C VAL A 180 -8.23 -2.16 -7.67
N PHE A 181 -7.60 -1.15 -7.07
CA PHE A 181 -7.18 0.07 -7.74
C PHE A 181 -5.65 0.04 -7.94
N LEU A 182 -5.20 0.31 -9.15
CA LEU A 182 -3.80 0.37 -9.53
C LEU A 182 -3.51 1.74 -10.13
N SER A 183 -2.40 2.36 -9.72
CA SER A 183 -1.94 3.62 -10.29
C SER A 183 -0.43 3.66 -10.43
N VAL A 184 0.06 4.35 -11.45
CA VAL A 184 1.51 4.56 -11.68
C VAL A 184 1.70 5.72 -12.66
N GLY A 185 2.85 6.37 -12.67
CA GLY A 185 3.24 7.31 -13.72
C GLY A 185 3.95 6.61 -14.87
N ASP A 186 3.66 6.96 -16.12
CA ASP A 186 4.32 6.32 -17.28
C ASP A 186 5.81 6.69 -17.43
N ALA A 187 6.24 7.76 -16.76
CA ALA A 187 7.62 8.22 -16.67
C ALA A 187 8.26 7.89 -15.30
N ASP A 188 7.70 6.95 -14.53
CA ASP A 188 8.24 6.51 -13.24
C ASP A 188 9.67 5.96 -13.40
N PRO A 189 10.70 6.62 -12.82
CA PRO A 189 12.09 6.20 -12.95
C PRO A 189 12.46 5.09 -11.98
N VAL A 190 11.63 4.79 -10.97
CA VAL A 190 11.86 3.80 -9.92
C VAL A 190 11.28 2.46 -10.36
N TRP A 191 9.98 2.42 -10.64
CA TRP A 191 9.27 1.23 -11.08
C TRP A 191 8.67 1.46 -12.47
N PRO A 192 9.16 0.77 -13.51
CA PRO A 192 8.57 0.88 -14.83
C PRO A 192 7.07 0.56 -14.79
N HIS A 193 6.25 1.42 -15.40
CA HIS A 193 4.79 1.32 -15.37
C HIS A 193 4.27 -0.02 -15.91
N GLU A 194 5.06 -0.71 -16.75
CA GLU A 194 4.80 -2.06 -17.23
C GLU A 194 4.56 -3.05 -16.08
N GLN A 195 5.19 -2.88 -14.92
CA GLN A 195 4.92 -3.74 -13.76
C GLN A 195 3.48 -3.60 -13.28
N THR A 196 2.95 -2.36 -13.22
CA THR A 196 1.55 -2.13 -12.89
C THR A 196 0.62 -2.68 -13.97
N LEU A 197 0.98 -2.54 -15.25
CA LEU A 197 0.23 -3.11 -16.37
C LEU A 197 0.19 -4.65 -16.31
N ASN A 198 1.29 -5.30 -15.93
CA ASN A 198 1.37 -6.75 -15.77
C ASN A 198 0.43 -7.24 -14.66
N ILE A 199 0.43 -6.57 -13.51
CA ILE A 199 -0.51 -6.87 -12.40
C ILE A 199 -1.96 -6.75 -12.90
N ALA A 200 -2.29 -5.65 -13.59
CA ALA A 200 -3.63 -5.42 -14.12
C ALA A 200 -4.03 -6.52 -15.12
N ALA A 201 -3.13 -6.90 -16.02
CA ALA A 201 -3.34 -7.95 -17.01
C ALA A 201 -3.57 -9.32 -16.34
N THR A 202 -2.77 -9.69 -15.35
CA THR A 202 -2.93 -10.94 -14.59
C THR A 202 -4.28 -11.00 -13.89
N LEU A 203 -4.69 -9.93 -13.19
CA LEU A 203 -5.98 -9.87 -12.50
C LEU A 203 -7.16 -9.93 -13.48
N ARG A 204 -7.08 -9.21 -14.61
CA ARG A 204 -8.11 -9.23 -15.66
C ARG A 204 -8.23 -10.59 -16.33
N ALA A 205 -7.12 -11.29 -16.56
CA ALA A 205 -7.12 -12.66 -17.07
C ALA A 205 -7.84 -13.65 -16.13
N GLN A 206 -7.92 -13.32 -14.84
CA GLN A 206 -8.68 -14.07 -13.83
C GLN A 206 -10.14 -13.58 -13.69
N GLY A 207 -10.60 -12.70 -14.58
CA GLY A 207 -11.95 -12.14 -14.57
C GLY A 207 -12.22 -11.08 -13.50
N LYS A 208 -11.17 -10.51 -12.88
CA LYS A 208 -11.33 -9.47 -11.86
C LYS A 208 -11.44 -8.09 -12.52
N ALA A 209 -12.35 -7.27 -12.01
CA ALA A 209 -12.37 -5.84 -12.31
C ALA A 209 -11.15 -5.17 -11.67
N VAL A 210 -10.48 -4.32 -12.45
CA VAL A 210 -9.30 -3.56 -12.01
C VAL A 210 -9.44 -2.13 -12.50
N ASP A 211 -9.54 -1.22 -11.54
CA ASP A 211 -9.45 0.22 -11.79
C ASP A 211 -7.99 0.57 -12.00
N LEU A 212 -7.66 1.08 -13.18
CA LEU A 212 -6.29 1.37 -13.57
C LEU A 212 -6.17 2.84 -13.97
N MET A 213 -5.22 3.53 -13.34
CA MET A 213 -4.82 4.89 -13.68
C MET A 213 -3.35 4.91 -14.12
N ILE A 214 -3.09 5.36 -15.35
CA ILE A 214 -1.73 5.67 -15.79
C ILE A 214 -1.63 7.20 -15.90
N GLY A 215 -0.78 7.79 -15.07
CA GLY A 215 -0.49 9.22 -15.10
C GLY A 215 0.48 9.51 -16.23
N LYS A 216 0.01 10.21 -17.27
CA LYS A 216 0.83 10.56 -18.42
C LYS A 216 1.88 11.62 -18.04
N ASP A 217 3.12 11.40 -18.47
CA ASP A 217 4.30 12.23 -18.19
C ASP A 217 4.59 12.37 -16.67
N GLN A 218 4.00 11.48 -15.85
CA GLN A 218 4.15 11.51 -14.40
C GLN A 218 5.23 10.53 -13.92
N GLY A 219 5.93 10.92 -12.86
CA GLY A 219 6.99 10.11 -12.25
C GLY A 219 6.48 9.18 -11.14
N HIS A 220 7.41 8.78 -10.27
CA HIS A 220 7.13 7.91 -9.12
C HIS A 220 6.18 8.53 -8.09
N GLY A 221 6.15 9.86 -8.03
CA GLY A 221 5.06 10.64 -7.48
C GLY A 221 4.62 11.65 -8.51
N TYR A 222 3.32 11.97 -8.50
CA TYR A 222 2.76 12.93 -9.44
C TYR A 222 3.16 14.35 -9.04
N ASP A 223 3.22 15.24 -10.02
CA ASP A 223 3.37 16.66 -9.76
C ASP A 223 2.12 17.22 -9.06
N PHE A 224 2.22 18.44 -8.52
CA PHE A 224 1.12 19.04 -7.74
C PHE A 224 -0.14 19.35 -8.55
N ASP A 225 -0.05 19.43 -9.88
CA ASP A 225 -1.20 19.68 -10.75
C ASP A 225 -1.98 18.39 -11.03
N HIS A 226 -1.30 17.24 -11.05
CA HIS A 226 -1.88 15.92 -11.33
C HIS A 226 -2.15 15.07 -10.07
N GLU A 227 -1.42 15.30 -8.98
CA GLU A 227 -1.62 14.62 -7.70
C GLU A 227 -3.09 14.67 -7.22
N PRO A 228 -3.85 15.78 -7.36
CA PRO A 228 -5.27 15.81 -7.00
C PRO A 228 -6.13 14.79 -7.74
N GLU A 229 -5.81 14.45 -9.00
CA GLU A 229 -6.56 13.44 -9.76
C GLU A 229 -6.38 12.04 -9.15
N LEU A 230 -5.15 11.69 -8.76
CA LEU A 230 -4.86 10.43 -8.07
C LEU A 230 -5.70 10.31 -6.80
N TRP A 231 -5.69 11.35 -5.97
CA TRP A 231 -6.48 11.37 -4.74
C TRP A 231 -7.98 11.29 -5.02
N ALA A 232 -8.51 12.02 -6.00
CA ALA A 232 -9.92 11.97 -6.35
C ALA A 232 -10.38 10.56 -6.78
N ARG A 233 -9.58 9.86 -7.59
CA ARG A 233 -9.88 8.48 -8.01
C ARG A 233 -9.76 7.49 -6.85
N LEU A 234 -8.75 7.65 -6.00
CA LEU A 234 -8.57 6.81 -4.81
C LEU A 234 -9.75 6.97 -3.84
N LEU A 235 -10.20 8.21 -3.63
CA LEU A 235 -11.36 8.54 -2.79
C LEU A 235 -12.64 7.93 -3.36
N ALA A 236 -12.85 8.01 -4.68
CA ALA A 236 -14.00 7.39 -5.34
C ALA A 236 -14.00 5.86 -5.18
N PHE A 237 -12.85 5.22 -5.43
CA PHE A 237 -12.68 3.78 -5.29
C PHE A 237 -13.00 3.27 -3.87
N PHE A 238 -12.42 3.88 -2.84
CA PHE A 238 -12.72 3.50 -1.46
C PHE A 238 -14.12 3.91 -1.03
N GLY A 239 -14.67 5.00 -1.57
CA GLY A 239 -16.05 5.40 -1.33
C GLY A 239 -17.07 4.38 -1.85
N GLU A 240 -16.78 3.75 -2.99
CA GLU A 240 -17.62 2.72 -3.62
C GLU A 240 -17.52 1.36 -2.93
N HIS A 241 -16.31 0.92 -2.54
CA HIS A 241 -16.07 -0.46 -2.11
C HIS A 241 -16.01 -0.69 -0.60
N LEU A 242 -15.96 0.37 0.20
CA LEU A 242 -16.11 0.31 1.66
C LEU A 242 -17.48 0.84 2.04
#